data_AF-A0A957BTH0-F1
#
_entry.id   AF-A0A957BTH0-F1
#
_cell.length_a   1.000
_cell.length_b   1.000
_cell.length_c   1.000
_cell.angle_alpha   90.00
_cell.angle_beta   90.00
_cell.angle_gamma   90.00
#
_symmetry.space_group_name_H-M   'P 1'
#
loop_
_entity.id
_entity.type
_entity.pdbx_description
1 polymer ?
#
loop_
_entity_poly.entity_id
_entity_poly.type
_entity_poly.pdbx_seq_one_letter_code
_entity_poly.pdbx_strand_id
1 'polypeptide(L)'
;MALTLPEPYRQRLLLHEPLAKYTAARLGGPADYLYIARESIDELVAVVQTAWAQAMPVRVLGGGANVLVNDMRVRGLVVINSVSQTDFQADHICEVTSGHSLTVLARK
;
A
#
# COMPACT_ATOMS: atom_id res chain seq x y z
N MET A 1 8.54 17.03 -9.00
CA MET A 1 8.12 17.60 -7.69
C MET A 1 8.40 16.56 -6.63
N ALA A 2 8.96 16.93 -5.47
CA ALA A 2 9.23 15.99 -4.39
C ALA A 2 7.96 15.77 -3.55
N LEU A 3 7.62 14.51 -3.25
CA LEU A 3 6.48 14.19 -2.39
C LEU A 3 6.76 14.63 -0.95
N THR A 4 5.82 15.35 -0.33
CA THR A 4 5.89 15.72 1.08
C THR A 4 4.65 15.24 1.81
N LEU A 5 4.78 14.21 2.66
CA LEU A 5 3.67 13.75 3.52
C LEU A 5 3.56 14.60 4.80
N PRO A 6 2.36 14.67 5.41
CA PRO A 6 2.20 15.24 6.75
C PRO A 6 2.83 14.34 7.82
N GLU A 7 3.11 14.92 8.99
CA GLU A 7 3.44 14.13 10.18
C GLU A 7 2.18 13.40 10.70
N PRO A 8 2.30 12.18 11.25
CA PRO A 8 3.55 11.42 11.50
C PRO A 8 4.00 10.58 10.29
N TYR A 9 3.25 10.58 9.19
CA TYR A 9 3.44 9.64 8.08
C TYR A 9 4.76 9.85 7.35
N ARG A 10 5.28 11.08 7.29
CA ARG A 10 6.56 11.39 6.65
C ARG A 10 7.72 10.50 7.13
N GLN A 11 7.77 10.17 8.41
CA GLN A 11 8.87 9.39 9.01
C GLN A 11 8.93 7.94 8.50
N ARG A 12 7.83 7.44 7.94
CA ARG A 12 7.71 6.07 7.39
C ARG A 12 7.80 6.02 5.87
N LEU A 13 8.06 7.16 5.22
CA LEU A 13 8.24 7.24 3.78
C LEU A 13 9.62 6.70 3.40
N LEU A 14 9.63 5.64 2.60
CA LEU A 14 10.85 5.00 2.10
C LEU A 14 11.20 5.57 0.72
N LEU A 15 12.50 5.83 0.49
CA LEU A 15 13.01 6.36 -0.76
C LEU A 15 13.81 5.29 -1.49
N HIS A 16 13.59 5.16 -2.80
CA HIS A 16 14.37 4.25 -3.65
C HIS A 16 14.32 2.78 -3.20
N GLU A 17 13.23 2.38 -2.54
CA GLU A 17 13.06 1.03 -2.02
C GLU A 17 12.72 0.05 -3.16
N PRO A 18 13.45 -1.07 -3.31
CA PRO A 18 13.15 -2.10 -4.32
C PRO A 18 11.81 -2.79 -4.10
N LEU A 19 10.96 -2.81 -5.13
CA LEU A 19 9.62 -3.41 -5.04
C LEU A 19 9.63 -4.93 -5.05
N ALA A 20 10.73 -5.59 -5.43
CA ALA A 20 10.89 -7.04 -5.37
C ALA A 20 10.59 -7.64 -3.98
N LYS A 21 10.77 -6.88 -2.89
CA LYS A 21 10.43 -7.32 -1.52
C LYS A 21 8.92 -7.38 -1.25
N TYR A 22 8.11 -6.76 -2.12
CA TYR A 22 6.68 -6.54 -1.92
C TYR A 22 5.81 -7.18 -3.02
N THR A 23 6.41 -7.95 -3.93
CA THR A 23 5.70 -8.68 -4.98
C THR A 23 5.90 -10.18 -4.84
N ALA A 24 4.88 -10.98 -5.15
CA ALA A 24 4.99 -12.44 -5.09
C ALA A 24 5.98 -12.98 -6.13
N ALA A 25 6.07 -12.33 -7.28
CA ALA A 25 7.04 -12.65 -8.33
C ALA A 25 8.49 -12.35 -7.92
N ARG A 26 8.70 -11.59 -6.83
CA ARG A 26 10.02 -11.13 -6.37
C ARG A 26 10.78 -10.33 -7.44
N LEU A 27 10.04 -9.61 -8.27
CA LEU A 27 10.54 -8.72 -9.31
C LEU A 27 10.13 -7.29 -8.98
N GLY A 28 10.95 -6.32 -9.39
CA GLY A 28 10.62 -4.91 -9.26
C GLY A 28 11.79 -4.06 -8.79
N GLY A 29 12.08 -3.05 -9.59
CA GLY A 29 13.07 -2.01 -9.32
C GLY A 29 12.67 -1.06 -8.20
N PRO A 30 13.50 -0.05 -7.93
CA PRO A 30 13.25 0.93 -6.88
C PRO A 30 12.06 1.84 -7.22
N ALA A 31 11.16 2.06 -6.27
CA ALA A 31 10.16 3.14 -6.38
C ALA A 31 10.80 4.50 -6.04
N ASP A 32 10.30 5.61 -6.61
CA ASP A 32 10.70 6.94 -6.12
C ASP A 32 10.36 7.08 -4.63
N TYR A 33 9.13 6.69 -4.28
CA TYR A 33 8.61 6.67 -2.92
C TYR A 33 7.84 5.37 -2.67
N LEU A 34 8.03 4.77 -1.51
CA LEU A 34 7.24 3.66 -1.01
C LEU A 34 6.68 3.99 0.37
N TYR A 35 5.40 3.68 0.58
CA TYR A 35 4.74 3.79 1.88
C TYR A 35 3.98 2.50 2.19
N ILE A 36 3.98 2.08 3.46
CA ILE A 36 3.23 0.89 3.91
C ILE A 36 2.17 1.36 4.91
N ALA A 37 0.92 1.41 4.46
CA ALA A 37 -0.23 1.75 5.31
C ALA A 37 -0.68 0.49 6.07
N ARG A 38 -0.75 0.56 7.39
CA ARG A 38 -0.94 -0.62 8.26
C ARG A 38 -1.68 -0.33 9.57
N GLU A 39 -1.87 0.93 9.92
CA GLU A 39 -2.46 1.36 11.19
C GLU A 39 -3.96 1.59 11.05
N SER A 40 -4.39 2.33 10.02
CA SER A 40 -5.81 2.68 9.86
C SER A 40 -6.20 3.05 8.43
N ILE A 41 -7.51 3.12 8.19
CA ILE A 41 -8.07 3.64 6.93
C ILE A 41 -7.67 5.11 6.75
N ASP A 42 -7.73 5.91 7.82
CA ASP A 42 -7.38 7.33 7.76
C ASP A 42 -5.91 7.57 7.37
N GLU A 43 -5.00 6.71 7.82
CA GLU A 43 -3.60 6.74 7.40
C GLU A 43 -3.47 6.54 5.89
N LEU A 44 -4.11 5.49 5.35
CA LEU A 44 -4.09 5.20 3.91
C LEU A 44 -4.67 6.37 3.11
N VAL A 45 -5.82 6.88 3.55
CA VAL A 45 -6.51 8.01 2.91
C VAL A 45 -5.63 9.26 2.92
N ALA A 46 -5.06 9.63 4.07
CA ALA A 46 -4.23 10.82 4.20
C ALA A 46 -3.00 10.77 3.29
N VAL A 47 -2.33 9.62 3.20
CA VAL A 47 -1.15 9.46 2.34
C VAL A 47 -1.51 9.56 0.85
N VAL A 48 -2.57 8.87 0.41
CA VAL A 48 -2.99 8.88 -0.99
C VAL A 48 -3.51 10.26 -1.40
N GLN A 49 -4.36 10.89 -0.58
CA GLN A 49 -4.89 12.23 -0.86
C GLN A 49 -3.80 13.30 -0.89
N THR A 50 -2.82 13.23 0.01
CA THR A 50 -1.68 14.16 0.01
C THR A 50 -0.88 14.04 -1.29
N ALA A 51 -0.62 12.82 -1.75
CA ALA A 51 0.09 12.58 -2.99
C ALA A 51 -0.69 13.11 -4.20
N TRP A 52 -2.00 12.86 -4.28
CA TRP A 52 -2.85 13.41 -5.34
C TRP A 52 -2.92 14.94 -5.33
N ALA A 53 -3.02 15.57 -4.17
CA ALA A 53 -3.00 17.03 -4.04
C ALA A 53 -1.69 17.66 -4.56
N GLN A 54 -0.60 16.89 -4.54
CA GLN A 54 0.71 17.28 -5.09
C GLN A 54 0.92 16.79 -6.53
N ALA A 55 -0.13 16.33 -7.21
CA ALA A 55 -0.06 15.75 -8.55
C ALA A 55 0.97 14.61 -8.68
N MET A 56 1.24 13.90 -7.58
CA MET A 56 2.13 12.75 -7.56
C MET A 56 1.38 11.51 -8.08
N PRO A 57 1.90 10.78 -9.09
CA PRO A 57 1.32 9.51 -9.50
C PRO A 57 1.34 8.52 -8.33
N VAL A 58 0.20 7.85 -8.08
CA VAL A 58 0.05 6.88 -7.00
C VAL A 58 -0.34 5.52 -7.57
N ARG A 59 0.27 4.46 -7.05
CA ARG A 59 -0.15 3.06 -7.27
C ARG A 59 -0.38 2.41 -5.91
N VAL A 60 -1.57 1.86 -5.69
CA VAL A 60 -1.87 1.09 -4.49
C VAL A 60 -1.77 -0.40 -4.79
N LEU A 61 -1.03 -1.13 -3.96
CA LEU A 61 -0.88 -2.57 -4.02
C LEU A 61 -1.35 -3.18 -2.70
N GLY A 62 -1.92 -4.38 -2.75
CA GLY A 62 -2.03 -5.26 -1.56
C GLY A 62 -0.74 -6.07 -1.40
N GLY A 63 -0.87 -7.38 -1.23
CA GLY A 63 0.28 -8.30 -1.13
C GLY A 63 1.07 -8.56 -2.42
N GLY A 64 0.81 -7.81 -3.50
CA GLY A 64 1.60 -7.90 -4.74
C GLY A 64 1.52 -9.25 -5.48
N ALA A 65 0.42 -10.00 -5.32
CA ALA A 65 0.31 -11.38 -5.83
C ALA A 65 0.02 -11.49 -7.35
N ASN A 66 -0.43 -10.41 -7.99
CA ASN A 66 -0.81 -10.40 -9.41
C ASN A 66 -0.22 -9.20 -10.17
N VAL A 67 1.03 -8.84 -9.85
CA VAL A 67 1.73 -7.75 -10.52
C VAL A 67 3.13 -8.18 -10.93
N LEU A 68 3.53 -7.75 -12.12
CA LEU A 68 4.90 -7.81 -12.60
C LEU A 68 5.44 -6.39 -12.64
N VAL A 69 6.45 -6.12 -11.83
CA VAL A 69 7.08 -4.80 -11.75
C VAL A 69 8.42 -4.90 -12.47
N ASN A 70 8.64 -3.98 -13.41
CA ASN A 70 9.91 -3.84 -14.13
C ASN A 70 11.06 -3.53 -13.14
N ASP A 71 12.27 -4.00 -13.44
CA ASP A 71 13.49 -3.72 -12.69
C ASP A 71 13.95 -2.25 -12.80
N MET A 72 13.41 -1.52 -13.78
CA MET A 72 13.58 -0.07 -13.87
C MET A 72 12.83 0.67 -12.75
N ARG A 73 13.25 1.91 -12.50
CA ARG A 73 12.64 2.79 -11.51
C ARG A 73 11.12 2.96 -11.72
N VAL A 74 10.33 2.76 -10.67
CA VAL A 74 8.90 3.05 -10.65
C VAL A 74 8.67 4.48 -10.19
N ARG A 75 8.17 5.32 -11.11
CA ARG A 75 7.94 6.75 -10.83
C ARG A 75 6.73 6.96 -9.92
N GLY A 76 6.88 7.90 -8.99
CA GLY A 76 5.83 8.32 -8.07
C GLY A 76 5.76 7.50 -6.78
N LEU A 77 4.59 7.53 -6.13
CA LEU A 77 4.35 6.85 -4.86
C LEU A 77 3.73 5.46 -5.10
N VAL A 78 4.35 4.45 -4.52
CA VAL A 78 3.73 3.15 -4.32
C VAL A 78 3.27 3.04 -2.87
N VAL A 79 2.01 2.65 -2.66
CA VAL A 79 1.45 2.38 -1.33
C VAL A 79 1.14 0.90 -1.23
N ILE A 80 1.74 0.22 -0.26
CA ILE A 80 1.35 -1.13 0.15
C ILE A 80 0.24 -0.98 1.20
N ASN A 81 -0.97 -1.38 0.85
CA ASN A 81 -2.10 -1.42 1.76
C ASN A 81 -2.08 -2.74 2.53
N SER A 82 -1.82 -2.63 3.83
CA SER A 82 -1.85 -3.72 4.81
C SER A 82 -2.77 -3.39 5.99
N VAL A 83 -3.69 -2.43 5.81
CA VAL A 83 -4.71 -2.10 6.81
C VAL A 83 -5.65 -3.29 6.93
N SER A 84 -5.69 -3.89 8.12
CA SER A 84 -6.31 -5.19 8.36
C SER A 84 -7.27 -5.12 9.55
N GLN A 85 -8.55 -4.96 9.25
CA GLN A 85 -9.66 -5.00 10.19
C GLN A 85 -10.74 -5.93 9.61
N THR A 86 -11.47 -6.59 10.50
CA THR A 86 -12.46 -7.61 10.14
C THR A 86 -13.56 -7.60 11.19
N ASP A 87 -14.79 -7.49 10.74
CA ASP A 87 -15.98 -7.56 11.58
C ASP A 87 -16.94 -8.62 11.04
N PHE A 88 -17.14 -9.68 11.82
CA PHE A 88 -18.05 -10.78 11.47
C PHE A 88 -19.42 -10.49 12.06
N GLN A 89 -20.40 -10.34 11.19
CA GLN A 89 -21.78 -10.04 11.56
C GLN A 89 -22.62 -11.34 11.56
N ALA A 90 -23.90 -11.21 11.92
CA ALA A 90 -24.87 -12.29 11.74
C ALA A 90 -25.05 -12.63 10.25
N ASP A 91 -25.71 -13.75 9.96
CA ASP A 91 -26.14 -14.13 8.60
C ASP A 91 -25.01 -14.34 7.57
N HIS A 92 -23.83 -14.78 8.03
CA HIS A 92 -22.66 -15.07 7.19
C HIS A 92 -22.11 -13.86 6.43
N ILE A 93 -22.35 -12.65 6.94
CA ILE A 93 -21.80 -11.40 6.42
C ILE A 93 -20.53 -11.04 7.20
N CYS A 94 -19.50 -10.59 6.48
CA CYS A 94 -18.26 -10.10 7.08
C CYS A 94 -17.79 -8.85 6.37
N GLU A 95 -17.53 -7.80 7.14
CA GLU A 95 -16.91 -6.56 6.66
C GLU A 95 -15.42 -6.62 6.88
N VAL A 96 -14.64 -6.38 5.83
CA VAL A 96 -13.18 -6.54 5.85
C VAL A 96 -12.51 -5.41 5.12
N THR A 97 -11.46 -4.86 5.70
CA THR A 97 -10.64 -3.86 4.99
C THR A 97 -9.86 -4.50 3.86
N SER A 98 -9.65 -3.75 2.78
CA SER A 98 -9.02 -4.24 1.54
C SER A 98 -7.55 -4.64 1.68
N GLY A 99 -6.88 -4.27 2.77
CA GLY A 99 -5.51 -4.70 3.08
C GLY A 99 -5.44 -6.03 3.85
N HIS A 100 -6.58 -6.61 4.25
CA HIS A 100 -6.60 -7.89 4.96
C HIS A 100 -6.19 -9.04 4.04
N SER A 101 -5.50 -10.03 4.59
CA SER A 101 -5.09 -11.20 3.83
C SER A 101 -6.30 -12.10 3.51
N LEU A 102 -6.59 -12.27 2.22
CA LEU A 102 -7.68 -13.15 1.77
C LEU A 102 -7.49 -14.61 2.23
N THR A 103 -6.24 -15.08 2.31
CA THR A 103 -5.96 -16.46 2.76
C THR A 103 -6.15 -16.64 4.27
N VAL A 104 -6.04 -15.55 5.05
CA VAL A 104 -6.34 -15.56 6.49
C VAL A 104 -7.86 -15.48 6.70
N LEU A 105 -8.54 -14.62 5.93
CA LEU A 105 -9.99 -14.49 5.98
C LEU A 105 -10.70 -15.82 5.66
N ALA A 106 -10.28 -16.50 4.60
CA ALA A 106 -10.92 -17.74 4.13
C ALA A 106 -10.80 -18.94 5.09
N ARG A 107 -10.06 -18.79 6.21
CA ARG A 107 -9.93 -19.82 7.26
C ARG A 107 -10.88 -19.60 8.45
N LYS A 108 -11.61 -18.50 8.46
CA LYS A 108 -12.61 -18.16 9.47
C LYS A 108 -14.00 -18.43 8.92
#